data_AF-A0A8T0L1H4-F1
#
_entry.id   AF-A0A8T0L1H4-F1
#
_cell.length_a   1.000
_cell.length_b   1.000
_cell.length_c   1.000
_cell.angle_alpha   90.00
_cell.angle_beta   90.00
_cell.angle_gamma   90.00
#
_symmetry.space_group_name_H-M   'P 1'
#
loop_
_entity.id
_entity.type
_entity.pdbx_description
1 polymer ?
#
loop_
_entity_poly.entity_id
_entity_poly.type
_entity_poly.pdbx_seq_one_letter_code
_entity_poly.pdbx_strand_id
1 'polypeptide(L)'
;MTMKIFLIFLSCFTLCCFAKQRSTLHINVTEGAGRKIPDTFFGAFFEEINHAGAGGLWAELVRNRGFEEGGSSVPSNIFPWAMVGDDSTIQISTDRSSCFDRNKVALRMDVLCDGPKSCPPDGVGISNPGFWGMNIEKTHKYKVVFFAKASGVVDLRVSFVGSDNTELASNSITSGHGFRKDLAQRVAALKPKFFRFPGGCYVEGGYMRNAFRWKDSVGAWEERPGHFGDVWSYWTDDGFGYFEGLQFSEDIGALPVWVFNDGLSLNDEVDTSMIGPFIQEALDGLEFAKGSAKSKWGSLRASMGHPDPFDLRIVAIGNEECAMSKYRRNYLKFYDAIKQAYPDIEIISNCDASQKPLDHPADFYDFHIYTNANDMFSKHTKFDDAPRYGPKAFVSEYAVWQSDAGNGTLLAAVAEAAFLIGLEKNSDVVHMVSYAPLFVNKNDRRWTPDAIVFDSHQSYGTPSYWIQHLFSTSSGATLLDSTLESTSDYIVASAIEYRNPSEKKMYLRIKVVNFDSDPHRFRFSISGVDSKVKAYGATRTVITGPNVKEENSFSEPNRIVPQHSSLKNASSDMTLMLPPYSLTSLDLFI
;
A
#
# COMPACT_ATOMS: atom_id res chain seq x y z
N MET A 1 -44.61 -51.83 31.17
CA MET A 1 -44.41 -51.08 29.91
C MET A 1 -44.60 -49.60 30.25
N THR A 2 -43.58 -48.77 30.04
CA THR A 2 -43.40 -47.53 30.81
C THR A 2 -43.86 -46.29 30.03
N MET A 3 -44.76 -45.51 30.61
CA MET A 3 -45.33 -44.31 29.96
C MET A 3 -44.39 -43.11 30.14
N LYS A 4 -43.77 -42.64 29.05
CA LYS A 4 -42.98 -41.40 29.04
C LYS A 4 -43.87 -40.20 28.66
N ILE A 5 -44.00 -39.25 29.57
CA ILE A 5 -44.60 -37.94 29.29
C ILE A 5 -43.53 -37.08 28.60
N PHE A 6 -43.88 -36.46 27.47
CA PHE A 6 -43.07 -35.43 26.82
C PHE A 6 -43.68 -34.06 27.14
N LEU A 7 -42.93 -33.19 27.83
CA LEU A 7 -43.31 -31.77 27.93
C LEU A 7 -42.98 -31.08 26.62
N ILE A 8 -43.97 -30.40 26.04
CA ILE A 8 -43.75 -29.45 24.95
C ILE A 8 -43.44 -28.10 25.59
N PHE A 9 -42.16 -27.72 25.61
CA PHE A 9 -41.76 -26.37 25.97
C PHE A 9 -42.05 -25.43 24.80
N LEU A 10 -43.19 -24.73 24.86
CA LEU A 10 -43.55 -23.69 23.92
C LEU A 10 -42.80 -22.40 24.30
N SER A 11 -41.55 -22.24 23.83
CA SER A 11 -40.79 -21.00 24.03
C SER A 11 -41.50 -19.85 23.32
N CYS A 12 -42.14 -18.99 24.09
CA CYS A 12 -42.93 -17.87 23.58
C CYS A 12 -42.08 -16.93 22.70
N PHE A 13 -42.67 -16.39 21.64
CA PHE A 13 -42.03 -15.38 20.80
C PHE A 13 -41.62 -14.18 21.66
N THR A 14 -40.32 -13.93 21.77
CA THR A 14 -39.80 -12.63 22.20
C THR A 14 -40.19 -11.58 21.17
N LEU A 15 -41.22 -10.79 21.50
CA LEU A 15 -41.80 -9.81 20.59
C LEU A 15 -40.74 -8.77 20.22
N CYS A 16 -40.34 -8.75 18.95
CA CYS A 16 -39.17 -7.99 18.52
C CYS A 16 -39.46 -6.48 18.52
N CYS A 17 -38.96 -5.77 19.54
CA CYS A 17 -38.85 -4.31 19.54
C CYS A 17 -37.78 -3.87 18.53
N PHE A 18 -38.11 -3.92 17.24
CA PHE A 18 -37.28 -3.34 16.19
C PHE A 18 -37.05 -1.84 16.43
N ALA A 19 -35.85 -1.38 16.07
CA ALA A 19 -35.34 -0.04 16.36
C ALA A 19 -36.34 1.11 16.12
N LYS A 20 -36.38 2.04 17.09
CA LYS A 20 -37.14 3.31 16.99
C LYS A 20 -36.52 4.30 16.00
N GLN A 21 -35.21 4.25 15.83
CA GLN A 21 -34.48 5.16 14.94
C GLN A 21 -34.74 4.78 13.47
N ARG A 22 -34.83 5.79 12.59
CA ARG A 22 -35.03 5.58 11.15
C ARG A 22 -34.29 6.67 10.36
N SER A 23 -33.77 6.29 9.18
CA SER A 23 -33.31 7.26 8.17
C SER A 23 -33.89 6.93 6.80
N THR A 24 -34.06 7.95 5.95
CA THR A 24 -34.43 7.82 4.54
C THR A 24 -33.43 8.62 3.70
N LEU A 25 -32.74 7.94 2.77
CA LEU A 25 -31.94 8.59 1.73
C LEU A 25 -32.80 8.82 0.48
N HIS A 26 -32.96 10.07 0.09
CA HIS A 26 -33.56 10.47 -1.18
C HIS A 26 -32.44 10.67 -2.21
N ILE A 27 -32.57 10.05 -3.38
CA ILE A 27 -31.54 10.07 -4.44
C ILE A 27 -32.18 10.60 -5.73
N ASN A 28 -31.50 11.53 -6.39
CA ASN A 28 -31.86 12.04 -7.71
C ASN A 28 -30.94 11.44 -8.79
N VAL A 29 -31.48 10.63 -9.69
CA VAL A 29 -30.80 10.08 -10.89
C VAL A 29 -31.17 10.85 -12.16
N THR A 30 -31.24 12.18 -12.06
CA THR A 30 -31.44 13.05 -13.24
C THR A 30 -30.07 13.41 -13.82
N GLU A 31 -29.92 13.23 -15.14
CA GLU A 31 -28.67 13.45 -15.87
C GLU A 31 -28.04 14.83 -15.58
N GLY A 32 -26.79 14.84 -15.11
CA GLY A 32 -26.01 16.05 -14.79
C GLY A 32 -25.95 16.47 -13.32
N ALA A 33 -26.69 15.82 -12.42
CA ALA A 33 -26.77 16.20 -10.99
C ALA A 33 -25.63 15.63 -10.11
N GLY A 34 -24.35 15.95 -10.41
CA GLY A 34 -23.24 15.27 -9.75
C GLY A 34 -21.80 15.84 -9.78
N ARG A 35 -20.91 15.22 -9.00
CA ARG A 35 -19.48 15.58 -8.74
C ARG A 35 -18.56 14.33 -8.76
N LYS A 36 -17.23 14.44 -8.70
CA LYS A 36 -16.29 13.33 -9.08
C LYS A 36 -15.08 13.18 -8.15
N ILE A 37 -14.89 11.99 -7.58
CA ILE A 37 -14.14 11.72 -6.33
C ILE A 37 -12.71 11.19 -6.57
N PRO A 38 -11.77 11.36 -5.60
CA PRO A 38 -10.38 10.88 -5.70
C PRO A 38 -10.09 9.44 -5.24
N ASP A 39 -8.79 9.11 -5.21
CA ASP A 39 -8.31 7.78 -5.60
C ASP A 39 -7.36 7.04 -4.63
N THR A 40 -7.13 7.50 -3.37
CA THR A 40 -5.77 7.33 -2.76
C THR A 40 -5.60 6.55 -1.40
N PHE A 41 -6.62 5.95 -0.76
CA PHE A 41 -6.85 6.03 0.73
C PHE A 41 -6.55 4.84 1.74
N PHE A 42 -5.47 4.02 1.73
CA PHE A 42 -5.07 3.13 2.90
C PHE A 42 -3.53 2.77 3.04
N GLY A 43 -2.93 2.64 4.25
CA GLY A 43 -1.46 2.37 4.50
C GLY A 43 -0.94 1.80 5.88
N ALA A 44 0.40 1.65 6.18
CA ALA A 44 1.05 0.85 7.29
C ALA A 44 2.65 0.92 7.45
N PHE A 45 3.38 0.28 8.43
CA PHE A 45 4.87 0.47 8.79
C PHE A 45 5.76 -0.78 9.30
N PHE A 46 7.16 -0.85 9.34
CA PHE A 46 7.96 -2.01 9.96
C PHE A 46 9.49 -2.01 10.49
N GLU A 47 9.95 -3.09 11.21
CA GLU A 47 11.35 -3.69 11.45
C GLU A 47 11.41 -5.26 11.80
N GLU A 48 12.56 -5.86 12.23
CA GLU A 48 12.91 -7.30 12.58
C GLU A 48 12.99 -7.72 14.09
N ILE A 49 12.48 -8.92 14.45
CA ILE A 49 12.81 -9.67 15.70
C ILE A 49 12.49 -11.18 15.55
N ASN A 50 13.17 -12.08 16.28
CA ASN A 50 12.89 -13.54 16.32
C ASN A 50 12.89 -14.26 14.94
N HIS A 51 13.84 -13.92 14.06
CA HIS A 51 13.85 -14.34 12.63
C HIS A 51 12.68 -13.81 11.80
N ALA A 52 11.80 -12.97 12.35
CA ALA A 52 10.60 -12.52 11.68
C ALA A 52 10.83 -11.33 10.73
N GLY A 53 12.09 -10.99 10.45
CA GLY A 53 12.59 -10.66 9.12
C GLY A 53 13.29 -11.88 8.48
N ALA A 54 14.58 -12.12 8.75
CA ALA A 54 15.40 -13.16 8.15
C ALA A 54 14.98 -14.59 8.57
N GLY A 55 14.02 -15.16 7.82
CA GLY A 55 13.35 -16.43 8.10
C GLY A 55 11.83 -16.31 8.35
N GLY A 56 11.25 -15.09 8.32
CA GLY A 56 9.86 -14.85 8.73
C GLY A 56 9.16 -13.56 8.28
N LEU A 57 9.86 -12.55 7.73
CA LEU A 57 9.28 -11.65 6.70
C LEU A 57 10.13 -11.45 5.44
N TRP A 58 11.43 -11.45 5.58
CA TRP A 58 12.26 -11.53 4.40
C TRP A 58 12.05 -12.92 3.77
N ALA A 59 11.36 -12.94 2.63
CA ALA A 59 10.87 -14.11 1.89
C ALA A 59 11.97 -15.04 1.35
N GLU A 60 13.20 -14.79 1.78
CA GLU A 60 14.38 -15.58 1.55
C GLU A 60 14.27 -16.95 2.21
N LEU A 61 14.53 -17.98 1.43
CA LEU A 61 14.59 -19.35 1.92
C LEU A 61 16.01 -19.74 2.33
N VAL A 62 17.03 -19.07 1.78
CA VAL A 62 18.45 -19.40 1.96
C VAL A 62 19.03 -18.72 3.21
N ARG A 63 19.46 -19.51 4.20
CA ARG A 63 20.16 -19.01 5.39
C ARG A 63 21.65 -18.80 5.09
N ASN A 64 22.28 -17.80 5.72
CA ASN A 64 23.69 -17.41 5.51
C ASN A 64 24.00 -17.17 4.02
N ARG A 65 23.08 -16.54 3.28
CA ARG A 65 23.13 -16.37 1.83
C ARG A 65 24.36 -15.62 1.30
N GLY A 66 24.98 -14.80 2.15
CA GLY A 66 26.21 -14.04 1.85
C GLY A 66 27.47 -14.60 2.52
N PHE A 67 27.41 -15.70 3.27
CA PHE A 67 28.54 -16.23 4.05
C PHE A 67 29.05 -15.27 5.16
N GLU A 68 28.16 -14.37 5.61
CA GLU A 68 28.42 -13.29 6.56
C GLU A 68 28.32 -13.72 8.03
N GLU A 69 27.70 -14.88 8.33
CA GLU A 69 27.59 -15.39 9.71
C GLU A 69 28.95 -15.74 10.36
N GLY A 70 30.06 -15.72 9.62
CA GLY A 70 31.44 -15.81 10.14
C GLY A 70 32.16 -14.47 10.32
N GLY A 71 31.48 -13.34 10.05
CA GLY A 71 32.06 -12.00 10.09
C GLY A 71 33.15 -11.80 9.03
N SER A 72 34.13 -10.94 9.34
CA SER A 72 35.23 -10.58 8.42
C SER A 72 36.32 -11.65 8.23
N SER A 73 36.12 -12.83 8.82
CA SER A 73 37.07 -13.96 8.89
C SER A 73 37.29 -14.61 7.51
N VAL A 74 38.47 -15.20 7.29
CA VAL A 74 38.77 -15.99 6.08
C VAL A 74 39.56 -17.25 6.48
N PRO A 75 39.05 -18.47 6.23
CA PRO A 75 37.70 -18.76 5.75
C PRO A 75 36.63 -18.27 6.76
N SER A 76 35.52 -17.76 6.24
CA SER A 76 34.30 -17.46 6.98
C SER A 76 33.50 -18.74 7.28
N ASN A 77 32.64 -18.66 8.29
CA ASN A 77 31.69 -19.72 8.63
C ASN A 77 30.60 -19.84 7.55
N ILE A 78 30.58 -20.96 6.85
CA ILE A 78 29.58 -21.26 5.82
C ILE A 78 28.34 -21.99 6.36
N PHE A 79 28.26 -22.35 7.65
CA PHE A 79 27.07 -23.01 8.20
C PHE A 79 25.80 -22.16 7.96
N PRO A 80 24.67 -22.72 7.51
CA PRO A 80 24.35 -24.15 7.38
C PRO A 80 24.59 -24.76 5.99
N TRP A 81 25.34 -24.11 5.09
CA TRP A 81 25.68 -24.67 3.78
C TRP A 81 26.50 -25.96 3.93
N ALA A 82 26.24 -26.93 3.06
CA ALA A 82 26.94 -28.22 2.99
C ALA A 82 27.46 -28.51 1.57
N MET A 83 28.51 -29.34 1.48
CA MET A 83 29.07 -29.81 0.22
C MET A 83 28.10 -30.79 -0.48
N VAL A 84 28.00 -30.69 -1.80
CA VAL A 84 27.40 -31.71 -2.67
C VAL A 84 28.53 -32.29 -3.53
N GLY A 85 28.99 -33.49 -3.18
CA GLY A 85 30.21 -34.09 -3.71
C GLY A 85 31.13 -34.56 -2.59
N ASP A 86 32.42 -34.71 -2.88
CA ASP A 86 33.48 -35.06 -1.93
C ASP A 86 34.80 -34.31 -2.24
N ASP A 87 35.77 -34.36 -1.32
CA ASP A 87 37.10 -33.74 -1.48
C ASP A 87 37.90 -34.25 -2.71
N SER A 88 37.43 -35.31 -3.38
CA SER A 88 38.04 -35.88 -4.57
C SER A 88 37.44 -35.35 -5.88
N THR A 89 36.33 -34.60 -5.78
CA THR A 89 35.49 -34.09 -6.88
C THR A 89 35.23 -32.58 -6.78
N ILE A 90 35.17 -31.99 -5.58
CA ILE A 90 35.02 -30.54 -5.36
C ILE A 90 35.77 -30.10 -4.08
N GLN A 91 36.39 -28.93 -4.13
CA GLN A 91 36.87 -28.22 -2.94
C GLN A 91 36.05 -26.95 -2.73
N ILE A 92 35.68 -26.69 -1.47
CA ILE A 92 34.90 -25.52 -1.06
C ILE A 92 35.71 -24.72 -0.06
N SER A 93 35.80 -23.42 -0.28
CA SER A 93 36.42 -22.47 0.64
C SER A 93 35.65 -21.15 0.62
N THR A 94 36.07 -20.19 1.43
CA THR A 94 35.67 -18.78 1.27
C THR A 94 36.92 -17.92 1.13
N ASP A 95 36.84 -16.91 0.29
CA ASP A 95 37.89 -15.91 0.10
C ASP A 95 37.30 -14.49 0.03
N ARG A 96 38.11 -13.51 -0.40
CA ARG A 96 37.71 -12.10 -0.49
C ARG A 96 37.43 -11.60 -1.92
N SER A 97 37.06 -12.50 -2.83
CA SER A 97 36.84 -12.20 -4.26
C SER A 97 35.44 -11.68 -4.61
N SER A 98 34.56 -11.48 -3.62
CA SER A 98 33.21 -10.96 -3.83
C SER A 98 33.20 -9.61 -4.57
N CYS A 99 32.23 -9.48 -5.49
CA CYS A 99 31.99 -8.24 -6.22
C CYS A 99 31.46 -7.11 -5.33
N PHE A 100 30.83 -7.43 -4.20
CA PHE A 100 30.25 -6.42 -3.30
C PHE A 100 31.31 -5.74 -2.42
N ASP A 101 31.18 -4.43 -2.21
CA ASP A 101 32.12 -3.68 -1.37
C ASP A 101 31.88 -3.83 0.13
N ARG A 102 30.62 -4.07 0.53
CA ARG A 102 30.24 -4.30 1.93
C ARG A 102 30.52 -5.73 2.37
N ASN A 103 29.95 -6.70 1.66
CA ASN A 103 30.26 -8.10 1.87
C ASN A 103 31.38 -8.56 0.93
N LYS A 104 32.62 -8.49 1.40
CA LYS A 104 33.78 -8.99 0.65
C LYS A 104 33.92 -10.52 0.65
N VAL A 105 33.19 -11.26 1.49
CA VAL A 105 33.29 -12.72 1.53
C VAL A 105 32.59 -13.33 0.33
N ALA A 106 33.31 -14.14 -0.44
CA ALA A 106 32.73 -15.01 -1.46
C ALA A 106 32.97 -16.47 -1.10
N LEU A 107 32.00 -17.34 -1.39
CA LEU A 107 32.25 -18.77 -1.46
C LEU A 107 32.99 -19.08 -2.76
N ARG A 108 34.09 -19.81 -2.63
CA ARG A 108 34.89 -20.31 -3.75
C ARG A 108 34.69 -21.82 -3.87
N MET A 109 34.41 -22.27 -5.08
CA MET A 109 34.19 -23.67 -5.44
C MET A 109 35.19 -24.06 -6.54
N ASP A 110 36.17 -24.89 -6.19
CA ASP A 110 37.14 -25.44 -7.13
C ASP A 110 36.68 -26.85 -7.51
N VAL A 111 36.10 -27.00 -8.71
CA VAL A 111 35.63 -28.29 -9.24
C VAL A 111 36.84 -29.10 -9.73
N LEU A 112 37.05 -30.29 -9.17
CA LEU A 112 38.21 -31.15 -9.42
C LEU A 112 37.92 -32.28 -10.43
N CYS A 113 36.66 -32.42 -10.84
CA CYS A 113 36.16 -33.50 -11.71
C CYS A 113 35.82 -33.04 -13.14
N ASP A 114 36.35 -31.88 -13.56
CA ASP A 114 36.28 -31.36 -14.92
C ASP A 114 37.54 -31.77 -15.72
N GLY A 115 37.77 -33.07 -15.86
CA GLY A 115 39.04 -33.58 -16.42
C GLY A 115 39.11 -35.10 -16.59
N PRO A 116 40.27 -35.75 -16.35
CA PRO A 116 40.44 -37.20 -16.57
C PRO A 116 39.70 -38.07 -15.54
N LYS A 117 39.16 -37.47 -14.47
CA LYS A 117 38.01 -38.00 -13.73
C LYS A 117 36.79 -37.19 -14.14
N SER A 118 35.67 -37.85 -14.46
CA SER A 118 34.37 -37.18 -14.68
C SER A 118 33.67 -36.85 -13.35
N CYS A 119 32.89 -35.77 -13.31
CA CYS A 119 31.97 -35.50 -12.21
C CYS A 119 30.84 -36.55 -12.11
N PRO A 120 30.18 -36.68 -10.93
CA PRO A 120 28.94 -37.44 -10.79
C PRO A 120 27.86 -36.97 -11.78
N PRO A 121 26.95 -37.84 -12.23
CA PRO A 121 25.88 -37.46 -13.18
C PRO A 121 24.97 -36.32 -12.70
N ASP A 122 24.75 -36.24 -11.38
CA ASP A 122 23.93 -35.21 -10.73
C ASP A 122 24.70 -33.90 -10.45
N GLY A 123 26.00 -33.86 -10.80
CA GLY A 123 26.90 -32.73 -10.62
C GLY A 123 27.65 -32.72 -9.29
N VAL A 124 28.31 -31.58 -9.02
CA VAL A 124 28.87 -31.20 -7.72
C VAL A 124 28.47 -29.76 -7.40
N GLY A 125 28.43 -29.40 -6.12
CA GLY A 125 27.97 -28.07 -5.73
C GLY A 125 27.88 -27.86 -4.22
N ILE A 126 26.88 -27.08 -3.83
CA ILE A 126 26.52 -26.78 -2.45
C ILE A 126 25.02 -26.93 -2.26
N SER A 127 24.62 -27.25 -1.04
CA SER A 127 23.22 -27.24 -0.60
C SER A 127 23.04 -26.32 0.60
N ASN A 128 21.86 -25.72 0.73
CA ASN A 128 21.45 -24.96 1.90
C ASN A 128 20.14 -25.58 2.42
N PRO A 129 20.04 -25.98 3.70
CA PRO A 129 18.78 -26.48 4.26
C PRO A 129 17.78 -25.36 4.58
N GLY A 130 18.13 -24.10 4.32
CA GLY A 130 17.36 -22.93 4.69
C GLY A 130 17.28 -22.70 6.20
N PHE A 131 16.20 -22.08 6.62
CA PHE A 131 15.88 -21.87 8.03
C PHE A 131 15.21 -23.12 8.61
N TRP A 132 16.02 -24.17 8.81
CA TRP A 132 15.62 -25.52 9.25
C TRP A 132 14.68 -26.28 8.30
N GLY A 133 14.49 -25.79 7.08
CA GLY A 133 13.73 -26.41 6.00
C GLY A 133 13.33 -25.38 4.94
N MET A 134 12.68 -25.86 3.87
CA MET A 134 12.00 -25.03 2.88
C MET A 134 10.66 -25.68 2.51
N ASN A 135 9.55 -24.93 2.55
CA ASN A 135 8.25 -25.43 2.08
C ASN A 135 8.14 -25.27 0.56
N ILE A 136 8.30 -26.38 -0.17
CA ILE A 136 8.34 -26.40 -1.64
C ILE A 136 7.04 -26.98 -2.19
N GLU A 137 6.19 -26.10 -2.72
CA GLU A 137 4.84 -26.43 -3.17
C GLU A 137 4.73 -26.43 -4.70
N LYS A 138 4.11 -27.48 -5.24
CA LYS A 138 3.99 -27.73 -6.69
C LYS A 138 3.25 -26.64 -7.48
N THR A 139 2.43 -25.82 -6.82
CA THR A 139 1.69 -24.70 -7.42
C THR A 139 2.43 -23.36 -7.37
N HIS A 140 3.52 -23.27 -6.61
CA HIS A 140 4.24 -22.02 -6.38
C HIS A 140 5.42 -21.83 -7.35
N LYS A 141 5.78 -20.57 -7.60
CA LYS A 141 6.92 -20.18 -8.45
C LYS A 141 7.96 -19.46 -7.60
N TYR A 142 9.13 -20.07 -7.47
CA TYR A 142 10.23 -19.58 -6.65
C TYR A 142 11.17 -18.70 -7.50
N LYS A 143 11.62 -17.57 -6.94
CA LYS A 143 12.65 -16.71 -7.55
C LYS A 143 13.97 -16.98 -6.83
N VAL A 144 14.97 -17.45 -7.57
CA VAL A 144 16.34 -17.61 -7.07
C VAL A 144 17.19 -16.51 -7.68
N VAL A 145 18.03 -15.88 -6.86
CA VAL A 145 19.04 -14.90 -7.28
C VAL A 145 20.35 -15.26 -6.59
N PHE A 146 21.44 -15.29 -7.33
CA PHE A 146 22.80 -15.43 -6.81
C PHE A 146 23.74 -14.62 -7.70
N PHE A 147 24.94 -14.33 -7.20
CA PHE A 147 26.01 -13.70 -7.96
C PHE A 147 27.16 -14.70 -8.09
N ALA A 148 27.48 -15.07 -9.32
CA ALA A 148 28.52 -16.06 -9.64
C ALA A 148 29.52 -15.46 -10.64
N LYS A 149 30.80 -15.77 -10.43
CA LYS A 149 31.90 -15.39 -11.32
C LYS A 149 32.76 -16.62 -11.59
N ALA A 150 32.77 -17.08 -12.83
CA ALA A 150 33.54 -18.23 -13.28
C ALA A 150 34.70 -17.80 -14.19
N SER A 151 35.67 -18.69 -14.39
CA SER A 151 36.78 -18.55 -15.34
C SER A 151 36.41 -18.87 -16.79
N GLY A 152 35.21 -19.43 -17.02
CA GLY A 152 34.66 -19.80 -18.32
C GLY A 152 33.13 -19.85 -18.29
N VAL A 153 32.51 -20.42 -19.32
CA VAL A 153 31.07 -20.68 -19.34
C VAL A 153 30.77 -21.86 -18.40
N VAL A 154 29.78 -21.71 -17.51
CA VAL A 154 29.36 -22.74 -16.56
C VAL A 154 27.83 -22.80 -16.55
N ASP A 155 27.27 -23.99 -16.79
CA ASP A 155 25.84 -24.23 -16.72
C ASP A 155 25.39 -24.38 -15.26
N LEU A 156 24.76 -23.34 -14.72
CA LEU A 156 24.30 -23.31 -13.33
C LEU A 156 22.85 -23.79 -13.20
N ARG A 157 22.71 -25.03 -12.75
CA ARG A 157 21.45 -25.67 -12.35
C ARG A 157 21.16 -25.37 -10.87
N VAL A 158 19.96 -24.93 -10.56
CA VAL A 158 19.44 -24.86 -9.18
C VAL A 158 18.29 -25.85 -9.05
N SER A 159 18.25 -26.60 -7.94
CA SER A 159 17.18 -27.54 -7.62
C SER A 159 16.72 -27.39 -6.18
N PHE A 160 15.44 -27.69 -5.95
CA PHE A 160 14.92 -28.04 -4.64
C PHE A 160 14.89 -29.57 -4.52
N VAL A 161 15.43 -30.08 -3.43
CA VAL A 161 15.54 -31.52 -3.16
C VAL A 161 14.91 -31.81 -1.80
N GLY A 162 14.05 -32.81 -1.73
CA GLY A 162 13.39 -33.26 -0.51
C GLY A 162 14.37 -33.96 0.46
N SER A 163 13.95 -34.11 1.72
CA SER A 163 14.74 -34.82 2.75
C SER A 163 14.92 -36.32 2.48
N ASP A 164 14.22 -36.86 1.48
CA ASP A 164 14.33 -38.20 0.92
C ASP A 164 15.29 -38.28 -0.29
N ASN A 165 15.89 -37.14 -0.68
CA ASN A 165 16.66 -36.90 -1.90
C ASN A 165 15.84 -36.87 -3.21
N THR A 166 14.51 -36.77 -3.16
CA THR A 166 13.69 -36.58 -4.36
C THR A 166 13.80 -35.15 -4.87
N GLU A 167 14.12 -34.95 -6.16
CA GLU A 167 14.06 -33.62 -6.77
C GLU A 167 12.60 -33.14 -6.89
N LEU A 168 12.30 -31.98 -6.32
CA LEU A 168 10.97 -31.39 -6.28
C LEU A 168 10.73 -30.40 -7.43
N ALA A 169 11.77 -29.67 -7.81
CA ALA A 169 11.84 -28.82 -9.00
C ALA A 169 13.31 -28.46 -9.31
N SER A 170 13.63 -28.17 -10.56
CA SER A 170 14.90 -27.55 -10.95
C SER A 170 14.74 -26.55 -12.10
N ASN A 171 15.74 -25.69 -12.27
CA ASN A 171 15.85 -24.75 -13.38
C ASN A 171 17.32 -24.42 -13.67
N SER A 172 17.64 -24.04 -14.91
CA SER A 172 18.95 -23.51 -15.31
C SER A 172 18.82 -22.00 -15.50
N ILE A 173 19.73 -21.20 -14.93
CA ILE A 173 19.47 -19.77 -14.68
C ILE A 173 20.19 -18.82 -15.66
N THR A 174 19.50 -17.74 -16.01
CA THR A 174 20.05 -16.49 -16.56
C THR A 174 19.27 -15.31 -15.95
N SER A 175 19.88 -14.13 -15.78
CA SER A 175 19.55 -13.16 -14.69
C SER A 175 18.30 -12.23 -14.88
N GLY A 176 17.78 -11.64 -13.78
CA GLY A 176 16.72 -10.59 -13.80
C GLY A 176 16.18 -10.08 -12.44
N HIS A 177 15.63 -8.85 -12.40
CA HIS A 177 15.14 -8.10 -11.21
C HIS A 177 13.65 -8.36 -10.83
N GLY A 178 13.00 -7.49 -10.03
CA GLY A 178 11.53 -7.44 -9.82
C GLY A 178 10.99 -7.64 -8.39
N PHE A 179 9.82 -7.02 -8.11
CA PHE A 179 9.12 -6.87 -6.81
C PHE A 179 8.53 -8.16 -6.19
N ARG A 180 8.17 -8.09 -4.89
CA ARG A 180 7.41 -9.12 -4.17
C ARG A 180 5.92 -9.10 -4.56
N LYS A 181 5.42 -10.22 -5.07
CA LYS A 181 4.20 -10.28 -5.88
C LYS A 181 2.88 -10.18 -5.12
N ASP A 182 2.75 -10.78 -3.93
CA ASP A 182 1.51 -10.72 -3.15
C ASP A 182 1.22 -9.28 -2.67
N LEU A 183 2.26 -8.55 -2.26
CA LEU A 183 2.16 -7.14 -1.86
C LEU A 183 1.78 -6.24 -3.05
N ALA A 184 2.49 -6.38 -4.17
CA ALA A 184 2.19 -5.66 -5.40
C ALA A 184 0.76 -5.93 -5.89
N GLN A 185 0.30 -7.19 -5.82
CA GLN A 185 -1.06 -7.58 -6.18
C GLN A 185 -2.13 -7.03 -5.22
N ARG A 186 -1.82 -6.88 -3.93
CA ARG A 186 -2.73 -6.21 -2.97
C ARG A 186 -2.89 -4.72 -3.27
N VAL A 187 -1.81 -4.00 -3.58
CA VAL A 187 -1.90 -2.59 -4.00
C VAL A 187 -2.63 -2.46 -5.34
N ALA A 188 -2.30 -3.27 -6.34
CA ALA A 188 -3.00 -3.29 -7.62
C ALA A 188 -4.50 -3.65 -7.48
N ALA A 189 -4.88 -4.46 -6.50
CA ALA A 189 -6.29 -4.77 -6.20
C ALA A 189 -7.07 -3.57 -5.66
N LEU A 190 -6.41 -2.61 -4.96
CA LEU A 190 -7.00 -1.33 -4.58
C LEU A 190 -7.24 -0.40 -5.80
N LYS A 191 -6.59 -0.67 -6.94
CA LYS A 191 -6.68 0.08 -8.21
C LYS A 191 -6.43 1.60 -8.06
N PRO A 192 -5.39 2.02 -7.30
CA PRO A 192 -5.09 3.45 -7.12
C PRO A 192 -4.83 4.11 -8.48
N LYS A 193 -5.05 5.43 -8.58
CA LYS A 193 -4.75 6.21 -9.81
C LYS A 193 -3.44 6.97 -9.75
N PHE A 194 -2.73 6.85 -8.63
CA PHE A 194 -1.56 7.62 -8.24
C PHE A 194 -0.71 6.75 -7.26
N PHE A 195 0.49 7.19 -6.88
CA PHE A 195 1.27 6.59 -5.80
C PHE A 195 2.16 7.65 -5.14
N ARG A 196 1.97 7.95 -3.83
CA ARG A 196 2.75 8.96 -3.08
C ARG A 196 4.01 8.30 -2.53
N PHE A 197 5.18 8.73 -2.98
CA PHE A 197 6.46 8.19 -2.52
C PHE A 197 7.61 9.20 -2.65
N PRO A 198 8.71 9.05 -1.88
CA PRO A 198 8.91 8.16 -0.75
C PRO A 198 8.57 8.89 0.57
N GLY A 199 7.45 9.64 0.56
CA GLY A 199 7.12 10.67 1.56
C GLY A 199 6.67 10.16 2.93
N GLY A 200 6.00 11.05 3.67
CA GLY A 200 6.10 11.06 5.13
C GLY A 200 7.52 11.47 5.55
N CYS A 201 7.81 11.43 6.85
CA CYS A 201 9.07 11.92 7.41
C CYS A 201 10.36 11.16 6.99
N TYR A 202 10.26 10.15 6.12
CA TYR A 202 11.40 9.50 5.45
C TYR A 202 12.09 10.47 4.46
N VAL A 203 11.34 11.38 3.83
CA VAL A 203 11.91 12.39 2.92
C VAL A 203 12.56 13.55 3.67
N GLU A 204 12.10 13.83 4.88
CA GLU A 204 12.62 14.86 5.78
C GLU A 204 13.89 14.39 6.52
N GLY A 205 13.84 13.19 7.08
CA GLY A 205 14.72 12.78 8.16
C GLY A 205 14.39 13.51 9.49
N GLY A 206 14.88 12.95 10.59
CA GLY A 206 14.92 13.65 11.88
C GLY A 206 15.88 14.82 11.78
N TYR A 207 17.06 14.57 11.20
CA TYR A 207 18.08 15.57 10.86
C TYR A 207 18.40 15.51 9.37
N MET A 208 18.77 16.65 8.76
CA MET A 208 19.04 16.80 7.32
C MET A 208 20.13 15.86 6.77
N ARG A 209 21.04 15.40 7.63
CA ARG A 209 22.06 14.37 7.30
C ARG A 209 21.49 12.97 7.03
N ASN A 210 20.24 12.74 7.41
CA ASN A 210 19.51 11.47 7.38
C ASN A 210 18.26 11.55 6.47
N ALA A 211 18.09 12.64 5.72
CA ALA A 211 17.03 12.80 4.73
C ALA A 211 17.29 11.91 3.51
N PHE A 212 16.25 11.26 2.96
CA PHE A 212 16.37 10.48 1.73
C PHE A 212 16.85 11.34 0.55
N ARG A 213 17.90 10.87 -0.16
CA ARG A 213 18.45 11.54 -1.35
C ARG A 213 18.26 10.68 -2.59
N TRP A 214 17.35 11.09 -3.46
CA TRP A 214 16.93 10.29 -4.61
C TRP A 214 18.10 9.88 -5.54
N LYS A 215 19.13 10.73 -5.67
CA LYS A 215 20.32 10.48 -6.50
C LYS A 215 21.14 9.29 -6.03
N ASP A 216 21.13 9.02 -4.73
CA ASP A 216 21.83 7.89 -4.10
C ASP A 216 20.99 6.60 -4.17
N SER A 217 19.74 6.70 -4.66
CA SER A 217 18.78 5.61 -4.83
C SER A 217 18.59 5.17 -6.30
N VAL A 218 19.50 5.55 -7.20
CA VAL A 218 19.46 5.20 -8.63
C VAL A 218 20.81 4.68 -9.11
N GLY A 219 20.82 4.00 -10.26
CA GLY A 219 21.97 3.23 -10.73
C GLY A 219 22.02 1.83 -10.12
N ALA A 220 23.21 1.22 -10.17
CA ALA A 220 23.49 -0.13 -9.68
C ALA A 220 23.14 -0.24 -8.18
N TRP A 221 22.30 -1.22 -7.82
CA TRP A 221 21.77 -1.36 -6.45
C TRP A 221 22.88 -1.68 -5.44
N GLU A 222 23.94 -2.36 -5.89
CA GLU A 222 25.14 -2.68 -5.11
C GLU A 222 26.06 -1.48 -4.83
N GLU A 223 25.90 -0.38 -5.56
CA GLU A 223 26.64 0.89 -5.37
C GLU A 223 25.86 1.90 -4.50
N ARG A 224 24.56 1.67 -4.26
CA ARG A 224 23.73 2.57 -3.44
C ARG A 224 24.23 2.58 -1.99
N PRO A 225 24.47 3.77 -1.38
CA PRO A 225 24.91 3.82 0.00
C PRO A 225 23.81 3.42 0.98
N GLY A 226 22.54 3.68 0.66
CA GLY A 226 21.48 3.68 1.66
C GLY A 226 21.69 4.77 2.72
N HIS A 227 20.80 4.86 3.70
CA HIS A 227 20.94 5.76 4.84
C HIS A 227 20.29 5.22 6.11
N PHE A 228 20.44 5.93 7.23
CA PHE A 228 19.74 5.63 8.47
C PHE A 228 18.49 6.50 8.56
N GLY A 229 17.30 5.89 8.42
CA GLY A 229 16.01 6.54 8.60
C GLY A 229 15.74 6.77 10.08
N ASP A 230 16.33 7.81 10.65
CA ASP A 230 16.36 8.07 12.09
C ASP A 230 14.98 8.33 12.73
N VAL A 231 14.01 8.87 11.97
CA VAL A 231 12.61 9.01 12.42
C VAL A 231 11.99 7.67 12.80
N TRP A 232 12.22 6.64 11.99
CA TRP A 232 11.70 5.29 12.20
C TRP A 232 12.71 4.36 12.89
N SER A 233 13.95 4.84 13.06
CA SER A 233 15.07 4.18 13.73
C SER A 233 15.48 2.83 13.13
N TYR A 234 15.60 2.77 11.79
CA TYR A 234 16.19 1.61 11.08
C TYR A 234 17.06 2.04 9.89
N TRP A 235 17.92 1.15 9.40
CA TRP A 235 18.76 1.39 8.21
C TRP A 235 18.04 0.91 6.94
N THR A 236 18.07 1.73 5.89
CA THR A 236 17.53 1.46 4.55
C THR A 236 18.67 1.33 3.54
N ASP A 237 18.57 0.38 2.60
CA ASP A 237 19.52 0.23 1.49
C ASP A 237 19.20 1.11 0.28
N ASP A 238 18.07 1.84 0.32
CA ASP A 238 17.49 2.58 -0.80
C ASP A 238 17.34 1.74 -2.09
N GLY A 239 17.14 0.42 -1.93
CA GLY A 239 16.86 -0.54 -3.00
C GLY A 239 15.44 -0.41 -3.58
N PHE A 240 14.49 0.12 -2.80
CA PHE A 240 13.27 0.73 -3.33
C PHE A 240 13.52 2.25 -3.47
N GLY A 241 14.22 2.61 -4.54
CA GLY A 241 14.64 3.98 -4.81
C GLY A 241 13.67 4.74 -5.72
N TYR A 242 14.14 5.86 -6.26
CA TYR A 242 13.33 6.73 -7.12
C TYR A 242 12.88 6.01 -8.39
N PHE A 243 13.77 5.24 -9.02
CA PHE A 243 13.43 4.44 -10.20
C PHE A 243 12.38 3.37 -9.88
N GLU A 244 12.56 2.64 -8.78
CA GLU A 244 11.64 1.57 -8.40
C GLU A 244 10.25 2.09 -8.02
N GLY A 245 10.14 3.28 -7.40
CA GLY A 245 8.86 3.93 -7.14
C GLY A 245 8.15 4.44 -8.40
N LEU A 246 8.89 4.97 -9.37
CA LEU A 246 8.35 5.34 -10.70
C LEU A 246 7.84 4.09 -11.45
N GLN A 247 8.65 3.04 -11.54
CA GLN A 247 8.27 1.78 -12.19
C GLN A 247 7.09 1.09 -11.49
N PHE A 248 7.07 1.07 -10.14
CA PHE A 248 5.96 0.48 -9.40
C PHE A 248 4.64 1.21 -9.64
N SER A 249 4.68 2.54 -9.80
CA SER A 249 3.51 3.35 -10.17
C SER A 249 2.97 2.93 -11.54
N GLU A 250 3.86 2.80 -12.54
CA GLU A 250 3.50 2.36 -13.89
C GLU A 250 2.95 0.93 -13.92
N ASP A 251 3.63 -0.01 -13.25
CA ASP A 251 3.27 -1.45 -13.16
C ASP A 251 1.84 -1.67 -12.62
N ILE A 252 1.36 -0.81 -11.71
CA ILE A 252 0.00 -0.88 -11.13
C ILE A 252 -1.03 0.00 -11.86
N GLY A 253 -0.61 0.75 -12.88
CA GLY A 253 -1.48 1.66 -13.66
C GLY A 253 -1.82 2.97 -12.95
N ALA A 254 -0.85 3.53 -12.22
CA ALA A 254 -0.99 4.69 -11.36
C ALA A 254 0.05 5.80 -11.68
N LEU A 255 -0.30 7.06 -11.40
CA LEU A 255 0.59 8.21 -11.57
C LEU A 255 1.55 8.40 -10.38
N PRO A 256 2.87 8.48 -10.58
CA PRO A 256 3.77 8.83 -9.49
C PRO A 256 3.45 10.24 -8.95
N VAL A 257 3.22 10.35 -7.64
CA VAL A 257 3.27 11.61 -6.89
C VAL A 257 4.60 11.60 -6.13
N TRP A 258 5.57 12.30 -6.70
CA TRP A 258 6.92 12.31 -6.15
C TRP A 258 7.06 13.39 -5.07
N VAL A 259 7.42 12.97 -3.86
CA VAL A 259 7.76 13.86 -2.74
C VAL A 259 9.29 14.02 -2.70
N PHE A 260 9.78 15.25 -2.53
CA PHE A 260 11.20 15.52 -2.30
C PHE A 260 11.40 16.55 -1.18
N ASN A 261 12.59 16.50 -0.58
CA ASN A 261 13.01 17.37 0.52
C ASN A 261 13.12 18.85 0.06
N ASP A 262 12.51 19.78 0.78
CA ASP A 262 12.53 21.23 0.48
C ASP A 262 13.65 22.01 1.21
N GLY A 263 14.63 21.29 1.76
CA GLY A 263 15.67 21.82 2.64
C GLY A 263 15.28 21.83 4.12
N LEU A 264 14.19 21.18 4.52
CA LEU A 264 13.80 21.04 5.92
C LEU A 264 13.91 19.58 6.40
N SER A 265 14.00 19.41 7.71
CA SER A 265 13.81 18.15 8.43
C SER A 265 13.06 18.44 9.73
N LEU A 266 12.64 17.42 10.47
CA LEU A 266 11.96 17.58 11.77
C LEU A 266 12.74 18.44 12.80
N ASN A 267 14.04 18.69 12.60
CA ASN A 267 14.89 19.48 13.50
C ASN A 267 15.79 20.52 12.80
N ASP A 268 16.04 20.41 11.49
CA ASP A 268 16.96 21.29 10.74
C ASP A 268 16.22 22.16 9.71
N GLU A 269 16.51 23.47 9.65
CA GLU A 269 15.99 24.37 8.61
C GLU A 269 17.11 24.96 7.73
N VAL A 270 17.32 24.45 6.50
CA VAL A 270 18.30 25.02 5.56
C VAL A 270 17.90 26.45 5.18
N ASP A 271 18.88 27.36 5.17
CA ASP A 271 18.60 28.76 4.86
C ASP A 271 18.21 28.98 3.39
N THR A 272 17.23 29.86 3.15
CA THR A 272 16.76 30.19 1.81
C THR A 272 17.84 30.83 0.94
N SER A 273 18.94 31.38 1.50
CA SER A 273 20.10 31.79 0.70
C SER A 273 20.95 30.61 0.18
N MET A 274 20.84 29.44 0.81
CA MET A 274 21.64 28.24 0.56
C MET A 274 20.85 27.10 -0.11
N ILE A 275 19.56 27.29 -0.39
CA ILE A 275 18.65 26.21 -0.83
C ILE A 275 18.89 25.71 -2.27
N GLY A 276 19.67 26.44 -3.07
CA GLY A 276 19.90 26.14 -4.50
C GLY A 276 20.26 24.68 -4.86
N PRO A 277 21.11 23.95 -4.09
CA PRO A 277 21.43 22.55 -4.38
C PRO A 277 20.23 21.60 -4.30
N PHE A 278 19.29 21.84 -3.37
CA PHE A 278 18.08 21.02 -3.22
C PHE A 278 17.09 21.28 -4.37
N ILE A 279 16.98 22.53 -4.82
CA ILE A 279 16.20 22.88 -6.02
C ILE A 279 16.80 22.19 -7.26
N GLN A 280 18.12 22.15 -7.38
CA GLN A 280 18.78 21.41 -8.46
C GLN A 280 18.55 19.89 -8.33
N GLU A 281 18.37 19.33 -7.13
CA GLU A 281 17.96 17.93 -6.96
C GLU A 281 16.52 17.67 -7.42
N ALA A 282 15.57 18.57 -7.16
CA ALA A 282 14.21 18.45 -7.71
C ALA A 282 14.21 18.54 -9.25
N LEU A 283 14.93 19.50 -9.82
CA LEU A 283 15.04 19.67 -11.28
C LEU A 283 15.78 18.51 -11.97
N ASP A 284 16.84 17.98 -11.34
CA ASP A 284 17.57 16.81 -11.82
C ASP A 284 16.68 15.55 -11.81
N GLY A 285 15.81 15.39 -10.81
CA GLY A 285 14.86 14.27 -10.73
C GLY A 285 13.75 14.36 -11.78
N LEU A 286 13.25 15.58 -12.03
CA LEU A 286 12.35 15.84 -13.16
C LEU A 286 13.04 15.54 -14.51
N GLU A 287 14.35 15.80 -14.67
CA GLU A 287 15.08 15.36 -15.87
C GLU A 287 15.24 13.82 -15.90
N PHE A 288 15.48 13.16 -14.75
CA PHE A 288 15.53 11.70 -14.68
C PHE A 288 14.22 11.07 -15.13
N ALA A 289 13.07 11.56 -14.66
CA ALA A 289 11.77 11.00 -14.98
C ALA A 289 11.29 11.38 -16.39
N LYS A 290 11.33 12.67 -16.75
CA LYS A 290 10.69 13.22 -17.98
C LYS A 290 11.68 13.47 -19.12
N GLY A 291 12.98 13.52 -18.85
CA GLY A 291 14.01 13.87 -19.83
C GLY A 291 14.21 12.82 -20.92
N SER A 292 14.73 13.26 -22.07
CA SER A 292 15.15 12.37 -23.16
C SER A 292 16.24 11.39 -22.70
N ALA A 293 16.29 10.18 -23.26
CA ALA A 293 17.38 9.22 -23.07
C ALA A 293 18.80 9.73 -23.47
N LYS A 294 18.89 10.95 -24.03
CA LYS A 294 20.14 11.67 -24.34
C LYS A 294 20.48 12.82 -23.38
N SER A 295 19.59 13.14 -22.45
CA SER A 295 19.84 14.09 -21.35
C SER A 295 20.70 13.43 -20.26
N LYS A 296 21.26 14.21 -19.33
CA LYS A 296 22.17 13.66 -18.31
C LYS A 296 21.47 12.57 -17.50
N TRP A 297 20.35 12.91 -16.86
CA TRP A 297 19.63 12.00 -15.98
C TRP A 297 18.69 11.05 -16.72
N GLY A 298 18.10 11.47 -17.84
CA GLY A 298 17.32 10.58 -18.70
C GLY A 298 18.16 9.46 -19.34
N SER A 299 19.47 9.69 -19.57
CA SER A 299 20.38 8.61 -20.01
C SER A 299 20.65 7.57 -18.91
N LEU A 300 20.68 7.98 -17.64
CA LEU A 300 20.78 7.06 -16.51
C LEU A 300 19.51 6.19 -16.42
N ARG A 301 18.31 6.80 -16.48
CA ARG A 301 17.02 6.08 -16.55
C ARG A 301 17.00 5.06 -17.69
N ALA A 302 17.46 5.46 -18.88
CA ALA A 302 17.56 4.56 -20.03
C ALA A 302 18.54 3.39 -19.81
N SER A 303 19.67 3.63 -19.14
CA SER A 303 20.64 2.58 -18.79
C SER A 303 20.12 1.60 -17.73
N MET A 304 19.19 2.03 -16.87
CA MET A 304 18.47 1.19 -15.90
C MET A 304 17.34 0.36 -16.54
N GLY A 305 17.14 0.47 -17.87
CA GLY A 305 16.20 -0.34 -18.65
C GLY A 305 14.94 0.38 -19.10
N HIS A 306 14.71 1.65 -18.69
CA HIS A 306 13.51 2.42 -19.06
C HIS A 306 13.86 3.62 -19.97
N PRO A 307 13.99 3.43 -21.30
CA PRO A 307 14.41 4.49 -22.21
C PRO A 307 13.38 5.60 -22.37
N ASP A 308 12.09 5.28 -22.28
CA ASP A 308 11.00 6.24 -22.44
C ASP A 308 10.77 7.07 -21.15
N PRO A 309 10.19 8.28 -21.24
CA PRO A 309 9.85 9.08 -20.06
C PRO A 309 8.69 8.49 -19.25
N PHE A 310 8.76 8.58 -17.92
CA PHE A 310 7.63 8.24 -17.04
C PHE A 310 6.57 9.35 -17.03
N ASP A 311 5.30 9.00 -16.80
CA ASP A 311 4.16 9.95 -16.69
C ASP A 311 4.12 10.68 -15.33
N LEU A 312 5.24 11.33 -14.97
CA LEU A 312 5.34 12.18 -13.79
C LEU A 312 4.72 13.55 -14.07
N ARG A 313 3.57 13.81 -13.45
CA ARG A 313 2.81 15.07 -13.56
C ARG A 313 2.61 15.82 -12.24
N ILE A 314 2.71 15.14 -11.10
CA ILE A 314 2.39 15.71 -9.79
C ILE A 314 3.60 15.54 -8.85
N VAL A 315 3.97 16.61 -8.14
CA VAL A 315 5.05 16.57 -7.14
C VAL A 315 4.65 17.29 -5.85
N ALA A 316 5.26 16.89 -4.72
CA ALA A 316 5.11 17.55 -3.43
C ALA A 316 6.46 18.12 -2.95
N ILE A 317 6.42 19.37 -2.48
CA ILE A 317 7.56 20.09 -1.92
C ILE A 317 7.48 19.98 -0.39
N GLY A 318 8.34 19.14 0.19
CA GLY A 318 8.37 18.82 1.62
C GLY A 318 7.23 17.90 2.09
N ASN A 319 7.27 17.52 3.37
CA ASN A 319 6.22 16.80 4.10
C ASN A 319 5.98 17.45 5.47
N GLU A 320 4.73 17.82 5.79
CA GLU A 320 4.29 18.38 7.10
C GLU A 320 4.98 19.67 7.63
N GLU A 321 6.03 20.21 6.98
CA GLU A 321 6.84 21.30 7.54
C GLU A 321 6.19 22.70 7.47
N CYS A 322 4.93 22.83 7.02
CA CYS A 322 4.22 24.11 6.87
C CYS A 322 4.33 25.07 8.07
N ALA A 323 4.43 24.55 9.30
CA ALA A 323 4.56 25.34 10.52
C ALA A 323 5.99 25.88 10.79
N MET A 324 7.00 25.41 10.06
CA MET A 324 8.41 25.80 10.23
C MET A 324 8.72 27.19 9.65
N SER A 325 9.76 27.85 10.18
CA SER A 325 9.97 29.28 9.94
C SER A 325 10.42 29.62 8.51
N LYS A 326 10.98 28.66 7.78
CA LYS A 326 11.53 28.83 6.42
C LYS A 326 10.69 28.17 5.33
N TYR A 327 9.76 27.24 5.63
CA TYR A 327 8.98 26.50 4.63
C TYR A 327 8.45 27.40 3.52
N ARG A 328 7.62 28.39 3.86
CA ARG A 328 7.03 29.34 2.90
C ARG A 328 8.06 30.09 2.03
N ARG A 329 9.30 30.28 2.50
CA ARG A 329 10.38 30.95 1.76
C ARG A 329 11.16 29.97 0.88
N ASN A 330 11.38 28.74 1.34
CA ASN A 330 12.00 27.67 0.57
C ASN A 330 11.03 27.19 -0.53
N TYR A 331 9.79 26.84 -0.17
CA TYR A 331 8.70 26.45 -1.07
C TYR A 331 8.60 27.35 -2.31
N LEU A 332 8.55 28.67 -2.14
CA LEU A 332 8.44 29.61 -3.26
C LEU A 332 9.64 29.52 -4.22
N LYS A 333 10.85 29.22 -3.72
CA LYS A 333 12.03 29.02 -4.58
C LYS A 333 11.98 27.73 -5.37
N PHE A 334 11.41 26.65 -4.82
CA PHE A 334 11.12 25.43 -5.59
C PHE A 334 10.00 25.66 -6.60
N TYR A 335 8.89 26.28 -6.18
CA TYR A 335 7.74 26.57 -7.03
C TYR A 335 8.14 27.38 -8.27
N ASP A 336 8.83 28.51 -8.07
CA ASP A 336 9.31 29.37 -9.15
C ASP A 336 10.20 28.59 -10.14
N ALA A 337 11.18 27.83 -9.63
CA ALA A 337 12.13 27.09 -10.44
C ALA A 337 11.48 25.91 -11.20
N ILE A 338 10.58 25.17 -10.57
CA ILE A 338 9.87 24.04 -11.17
C ILE A 338 8.89 24.54 -12.23
N LYS A 339 8.05 25.55 -11.94
CA LYS A 339 7.14 26.11 -12.94
C LYS A 339 7.88 26.82 -14.10
N GLN A 340 9.10 27.32 -13.88
CA GLN A 340 9.95 27.86 -14.95
C GLN A 340 10.49 26.77 -15.89
N ALA A 341 10.89 25.61 -15.36
CA ALA A 341 11.49 24.53 -16.14
C ALA A 341 10.47 23.52 -16.71
N TYR A 342 9.42 23.25 -15.95
CA TYR A 342 8.39 22.24 -16.19
C TYR A 342 7.00 22.82 -15.84
N PRO A 343 6.47 23.76 -16.65
CA PRO A 343 5.19 24.43 -16.37
C PRO A 343 3.97 23.50 -16.40
N ASP A 344 4.12 22.27 -16.89
CA ASP A 344 3.12 21.21 -16.90
C ASP A 344 2.99 20.44 -15.57
N ILE A 345 3.95 20.61 -14.64
CA ILE A 345 3.93 19.93 -13.33
C ILE A 345 2.93 20.60 -12.39
N GLU A 346 2.01 19.80 -11.85
CA GLU A 346 1.13 20.19 -10.75
C GLU A 346 1.87 20.03 -9.41
N ILE A 347 1.79 21.04 -8.54
CA ILE A 347 2.57 21.16 -7.31
C ILE A 347 1.65 21.14 -6.08
N ILE A 348 1.94 20.23 -5.16
CA ILE A 348 1.36 20.14 -3.82
C ILE A 348 2.17 21.04 -2.86
N SER A 349 1.49 21.91 -2.11
CA SER A 349 1.97 22.49 -0.85
C SER A 349 1.52 21.62 0.32
N ASN A 350 2.33 21.44 1.36
CA ASN A 350 1.95 20.64 2.53
C ASN A 350 1.17 21.41 3.63
N CYS A 351 0.80 22.65 3.34
CA CYS A 351 -0.06 23.45 4.22
C CYS A 351 -1.55 23.09 4.08
N ASP A 352 -2.25 22.80 5.19
CA ASP A 352 -3.71 22.61 5.21
C ASP A 352 -4.45 23.92 4.86
N ALA A 353 -5.16 23.91 3.72
CA ALA A 353 -6.01 25.02 3.28
C ALA A 353 -7.51 24.81 3.54
N SER A 354 -7.92 23.70 4.17
CA SER A 354 -9.34 23.30 4.33
C SER A 354 -10.21 24.26 5.14
N GLN A 355 -9.60 25.13 5.95
CA GLN A 355 -10.31 26.19 6.70
C GLN A 355 -9.90 27.62 6.30
N LYS A 356 -8.75 27.78 5.64
CA LYS A 356 -8.17 29.08 5.27
C LYS A 356 -7.39 28.91 3.96
N PRO A 357 -7.64 29.72 2.92
CA PRO A 357 -6.85 29.64 1.68
C PRO A 357 -5.35 29.83 1.92
N LEU A 358 -4.52 29.19 1.11
CA LEU A 358 -3.07 29.42 1.09
C LEU A 358 -2.75 30.87 0.73
N ASP A 359 -1.63 31.37 1.25
CA ASP A 359 -1.11 32.70 0.97
C ASP A 359 0.04 32.69 -0.08
N HIS A 360 0.20 31.55 -0.74
CA HIS A 360 1.19 31.23 -1.76
C HIS A 360 0.54 30.32 -2.82
N PRO A 361 1.04 30.32 -4.07
CA PRO A 361 0.44 29.53 -5.15
C PRO A 361 0.75 28.03 -4.97
N ALA A 362 -0.24 27.19 -5.26
CA ALA A 362 -0.13 25.74 -5.39
C ALA A 362 -1.26 25.24 -6.30
N ASP A 363 -1.14 24.04 -6.85
CA ASP A 363 -2.22 23.37 -7.58
C ASP A 363 -3.04 22.48 -6.62
N PHE A 364 -2.35 21.86 -5.65
CA PHE A 364 -2.92 21.07 -4.56
C PHE A 364 -2.41 21.53 -3.18
N TYR A 365 -3.16 21.21 -2.13
CA TYR A 365 -2.75 21.40 -0.74
C TYR A 365 -2.90 20.10 0.06
N ASP A 366 -1.94 19.75 0.89
CA ASP A 366 -1.97 18.51 1.70
C ASP A 366 -2.81 18.69 2.98
N PHE A 367 -3.41 17.61 3.48
CA PHE A 367 -4.17 17.56 4.72
C PHE A 367 -4.03 16.18 5.38
N HIS A 368 -3.50 16.17 6.60
CA HIS A 368 -3.25 14.96 7.38
C HIS A 368 -4.20 14.86 8.59
N ILE A 369 -4.72 13.67 8.93
CA ILE A 369 -5.50 13.48 10.18
C ILE A 369 -5.43 12.08 10.83
N TYR A 370 -4.72 11.99 11.96
CA TYR A 370 -4.71 10.82 12.84
C TYR A 370 -5.53 11.08 14.12
N THR A 371 -6.61 10.32 14.35
CA THR A 371 -7.54 10.58 15.47
C THR A 371 -8.28 9.32 15.98
N ASN A 372 -9.13 9.41 17.00
CA ASN A 372 -9.91 8.25 17.51
C ASN A 372 -11.16 7.96 16.66
N ALA A 373 -11.81 6.81 16.86
CA ALA A 373 -12.91 6.39 15.98
C ALA A 373 -14.13 7.32 16.02
N ASN A 374 -14.49 7.84 17.20
CA ASN A 374 -15.63 8.77 17.34
C ASN A 374 -15.34 10.11 16.66
N ASP A 375 -14.11 10.62 16.82
CA ASP A 375 -13.70 11.87 16.20
C ASP A 375 -13.55 11.73 14.68
N MET A 376 -13.00 10.62 14.18
CA MET A 376 -12.92 10.31 12.75
C MET A 376 -14.32 10.23 12.12
N PHE A 377 -15.26 9.53 12.77
CA PHE A 377 -16.65 9.50 12.33
C PHE A 377 -17.22 10.92 12.23
N SER A 378 -16.99 11.77 13.23
CA SER A 378 -17.44 13.18 13.22
C SER A 378 -16.83 14.03 12.09
N LYS A 379 -15.70 13.61 11.48
CA LYS A 379 -15.08 14.34 10.37
C LYS A 379 -15.78 14.12 9.02
N HIS A 380 -16.87 13.37 8.96
CA HIS A 380 -17.65 13.21 7.72
C HIS A 380 -18.22 14.53 7.13
N THR A 381 -18.08 15.67 7.82
CA THR A 381 -18.40 17.03 7.33
C THR A 381 -17.17 17.95 7.20
N LYS A 382 -15.93 17.47 7.44
CA LYS A 382 -14.70 18.30 7.55
C LYS A 382 -14.43 19.20 6.33
N PHE A 383 -14.97 18.86 5.15
CA PHE A 383 -14.81 19.63 3.92
C PHE A 383 -16.10 20.33 3.44
N ASP A 384 -17.22 20.20 4.18
CA ASP A 384 -18.52 20.77 3.80
C ASP A 384 -18.44 22.30 3.65
N ASP A 385 -17.64 22.97 4.48
CA ASP A 385 -17.38 24.42 4.46
C ASP A 385 -16.05 24.83 3.78
N ALA A 386 -15.30 23.89 3.20
CA ALA A 386 -13.98 24.19 2.63
C ALA A 386 -14.05 25.16 1.43
N PRO A 387 -12.99 25.96 1.15
CA PRO A 387 -12.97 26.87 0.00
C PRO A 387 -13.15 26.14 -1.33
N ARG A 388 -14.10 26.58 -2.18
CA ARG A 388 -14.32 26.04 -3.54
C ARG A 388 -13.45 26.70 -4.62
N TYR A 389 -12.52 27.57 -4.20
CA TYR A 389 -11.58 28.32 -5.04
C TYR A 389 -10.15 28.12 -4.54
N GLY A 390 -9.17 28.26 -5.44
CA GLY A 390 -7.76 27.99 -5.12
C GLY A 390 -7.37 26.52 -5.32
N PRO A 391 -6.28 26.05 -4.68
CA PRO A 391 -5.79 24.68 -4.82
C PRO A 391 -6.81 23.65 -4.33
N LYS A 392 -6.69 22.42 -4.83
CA LYS A 392 -7.55 21.30 -4.44
C LYS A 392 -6.95 20.49 -3.29
N ALA A 393 -7.80 19.88 -2.46
CA ALA A 393 -7.32 19.12 -1.32
C ALA A 393 -6.72 17.77 -1.75
N PHE A 394 -5.50 17.52 -1.31
CA PHE A 394 -4.90 16.20 -1.18
C PHE A 394 -5.00 15.83 0.31
N VAL A 395 -5.97 15.00 0.71
CA VAL A 395 -5.97 14.47 2.09
C VAL A 395 -4.93 13.37 2.17
N SER A 396 -3.63 13.66 2.11
CA SER A 396 -2.67 12.60 1.76
C SER A 396 -2.37 11.60 2.88
N GLU A 397 -2.73 11.92 4.12
CA GLU A 397 -2.65 11.00 5.24
C GLU A 397 -3.89 11.07 6.14
N TYR A 398 -4.32 9.92 6.65
CA TYR A 398 -5.25 9.81 7.77
C TYR A 398 -5.10 8.43 8.41
N ALA A 399 -5.65 8.23 9.61
CA ALA A 399 -6.13 6.93 10.13
C ALA A 399 -6.94 7.13 11.42
N VAL A 400 -7.78 6.16 11.79
CA VAL A 400 -8.09 5.99 13.21
C VAL A 400 -6.85 5.40 13.89
N TRP A 401 -6.33 5.99 14.95
CA TRP A 401 -5.07 5.54 15.59
C TRP A 401 -5.24 5.10 17.06
N GLN A 402 -4.17 4.51 17.61
CA GLN A 402 -4.07 4.06 19.01
C GLN A 402 -5.13 3.02 19.43
N SER A 403 -5.83 3.25 20.55
CA SER A 403 -6.59 2.22 21.30
C SER A 403 -7.79 1.65 20.56
N ASP A 404 -8.42 2.46 19.72
CA ASP A 404 -9.60 2.08 18.94
C ASP A 404 -9.18 1.27 17.71
N ALA A 405 -7.96 1.54 17.24
CA ALA A 405 -7.43 1.06 15.99
C ALA A 405 -6.84 -0.34 16.07
N GLY A 406 -6.17 -0.68 17.18
CA GLY A 406 -5.52 -1.99 17.37
C GLY A 406 -4.50 -2.28 16.26
N ASN A 407 -4.57 -3.48 15.66
CA ASN A 407 -3.85 -3.83 14.42
C ASN A 407 -4.68 -3.54 13.14
N GLY A 408 -5.85 -2.90 13.29
CA GLY A 408 -6.87 -2.73 12.25
C GLY A 408 -8.19 -3.37 12.69
N THR A 409 -8.98 -2.66 13.50
CA THR A 409 -10.29 -3.12 13.98
C THR A 409 -11.43 -2.79 13.00
N LEU A 410 -12.56 -3.48 13.17
CA LEU A 410 -13.84 -3.08 12.57
C LEU A 410 -14.26 -1.66 12.98
N LEU A 411 -14.04 -1.26 14.24
CA LEU A 411 -14.42 0.07 14.75
C LEU A 411 -13.74 1.20 13.95
N ALA A 412 -12.43 1.09 13.75
CA ALA A 412 -11.65 2.00 12.93
C ALA A 412 -12.22 2.09 11.50
N ALA A 413 -12.30 0.94 10.82
CA ALA A 413 -12.74 0.85 9.44
C ALA A 413 -14.15 1.42 9.17
N VAL A 414 -15.08 1.31 10.13
CA VAL A 414 -16.44 1.85 9.97
C VAL A 414 -16.51 3.35 10.22
N ALA A 415 -15.71 3.90 11.15
CA ALA A 415 -15.53 5.34 11.29
C ALA A 415 -14.85 5.96 10.06
N GLU A 416 -13.80 5.30 9.56
CA GLU A 416 -13.06 5.67 8.35
C GLU A 416 -13.96 5.64 7.10
N ALA A 417 -14.90 4.69 7.03
CA ALA A 417 -15.92 4.65 5.97
C ALA A 417 -16.88 5.85 6.01
N ALA A 418 -17.18 6.40 7.19
CA ALA A 418 -18.01 7.61 7.30
C ALA A 418 -17.25 8.85 6.84
N PHE A 419 -15.98 9.01 7.26
CA PHE A 419 -15.11 10.07 6.77
C PHE A 419 -14.93 10.01 5.25
N LEU A 420 -14.74 8.80 4.69
CA LEU A 420 -14.74 8.53 3.25
C LEU A 420 -15.99 9.05 2.52
N ILE A 421 -17.19 8.83 3.08
CA ILE A 421 -18.44 9.37 2.51
C ILE A 421 -18.45 10.91 2.56
N GLY A 422 -17.84 11.51 3.58
CA GLY A 422 -17.65 12.96 3.67
C GLY A 422 -16.75 13.53 2.57
N LEU A 423 -15.62 12.88 2.29
CA LEU A 423 -14.72 13.28 1.20
C LEU A 423 -15.34 13.04 -0.18
N GLU A 424 -16.11 11.96 -0.32
CA GLU A 424 -16.89 11.66 -1.51
C GLU A 424 -17.92 12.75 -1.84
N LYS A 425 -18.60 13.29 -0.82
CA LYS A 425 -19.55 14.40 -0.98
C LYS A 425 -18.89 15.73 -1.39
N ASN A 426 -17.66 15.97 -0.94
CA ASN A 426 -16.90 17.21 -1.17
C ASN A 426 -15.88 17.10 -2.30
N SER A 427 -16.16 16.23 -3.26
CA SER A 427 -15.29 15.88 -4.38
C SER A 427 -15.10 16.99 -5.42
N ASP A 428 -15.77 18.14 -5.28
CA ASP A 428 -15.43 19.39 -5.97
C ASP A 428 -14.23 20.13 -5.37
N VAL A 429 -13.89 19.88 -4.10
CA VAL A 429 -12.74 20.48 -3.39
C VAL A 429 -11.64 19.44 -3.25
N VAL A 430 -12.02 18.24 -2.83
CA VAL A 430 -11.12 17.14 -2.50
C VAL A 430 -10.78 16.39 -3.79
N HIS A 431 -9.52 16.46 -4.23
CA HIS A 431 -9.05 15.90 -5.51
C HIS A 431 -7.99 14.80 -5.37
N MET A 432 -7.38 14.59 -4.19
CA MET A 432 -6.53 13.43 -3.83
C MET A 432 -6.74 13.08 -2.33
N VAL A 433 -6.59 11.83 -1.88
CA VAL A 433 -7.18 11.29 -0.62
C VAL A 433 -6.45 10.00 -0.13
N SER A 434 -5.30 10.05 0.60
CA SER A 434 -4.45 8.90 1.08
C SER A 434 -4.39 8.67 2.63
N TYR A 435 -4.06 7.44 3.06
CA TYR A 435 -3.69 7.02 4.46
C TYR A 435 -2.25 6.52 4.35
N ALA A 436 -1.44 6.59 5.42
CA ALA A 436 -0.02 6.23 5.38
C ALA A 436 0.37 5.23 6.50
N PRO A 437 1.61 4.68 6.52
CA PRO A 437 2.72 4.71 5.51
C PRO A 437 2.80 3.53 4.50
N LEU A 438 1.66 3.10 3.95
CA LEU A 438 1.44 1.94 3.05
C LEU A 438 1.52 0.48 3.58
N PHE A 439 2.60 0.01 4.24
CA PHE A 439 2.87 -1.44 4.44
C PHE A 439 3.42 -1.88 5.83
N VAL A 440 2.78 -2.82 6.54
CA VAL A 440 3.31 -3.40 7.82
C VAL A 440 3.78 -4.83 7.73
N ASN A 441 5.08 -5.03 7.86
CA ASN A 441 5.62 -6.30 8.30
C ASN A 441 5.34 -6.42 9.80
N LYS A 442 4.61 -7.46 10.21
CA LYS A 442 3.99 -7.56 11.54
C LYS A 442 4.95 -7.47 12.75
N ASN A 443 6.25 -7.62 12.52
CA ASN A 443 7.18 -8.10 13.54
C ASN A 443 7.94 -7.00 14.30
N ASP A 444 7.85 -5.76 13.82
CA ASP A 444 7.95 -4.55 14.65
C ASP A 444 6.57 -3.88 14.70
N ARG A 445 6.45 -2.86 15.56
CA ARG A 445 5.37 -1.89 15.48
C ARG A 445 5.75 -0.55 16.12
N ARG A 446 6.40 0.34 15.35
CA ARG A 446 6.56 1.78 15.68
C ARG A 446 5.28 2.59 15.45
N TRP A 447 4.44 2.17 14.50
CA TRP A 447 3.16 2.83 14.15
C TRP A 447 2.01 1.81 14.03
N THR A 448 0.77 2.26 14.25
CA THR A 448 -0.46 1.44 14.13
C THR A 448 -1.68 2.37 14.00
N PRO A 449 -2.74 2.00 13.26
CA PRO A 449 -2.98 0.74 12.55
C PRO A 449 -2.49 0.80 11.11
N ASP A 450 -2.97 -0.17 10.32
CA ASP A 450 -2.37 -0.57 9.07
C ASP A 450 -3.42 -1.05 8.06
N ALA A 451 -3.05 -1.10 6.78
CA ALA A 451 -3.86 -1.58 5.68
C ALA A 451 -3.46 -2.98 5.22
N ILE A 452 -2.21 -3.15 4.80
CA ILE A 452 -1.67 -4.41 4.32
C ILE A 452 -0.66 -4.91 5.35
N VAL A 453 -1.02 -6.01 6.02
CA VAL A 453 -0.14 -6.71 6.96
C VAL A 453 0.53 -7.88 6.25
N PHE A 454 1.82 -8.10 6.49
CA PHE A 454 2.58 -9.18 5.87
C PHE A 454 3.55 -9.88 6.84
N ASP A 455 3.87 -11.13 6.51
CA ASP A 455 5.03 -11.93 6.99
C ASP A 455 5.79 -12.47 5.76
N SER A 456 6.67 -13.49 5.87
CA SER A 456 7.59 -13.93 4.80
C SER A 456 6.92 -14.41 3.53
N HIS A 457 5.73 -14.94 3.68
CA HIS A 457 5.14 -15.86 2.72
C HIS A 457 3.66 -15.58 2.52
N GLN A 458 3.04 -14.89 3.47
CA GLN A 458 1.64 -14.47 3.42
C GLN A 458 1.50 -12.99 3.75
N SER A 459 0.32 -12.47 3.43
CA SER A 459 -0.13 -11.13 3.73
C SER A 459 -1.65 -11.13 3.83
N TYR A 460 -2.23 -10.17 4.55
CA TYR A 460 -3.67 -9.95 4.63
C TYR A 460 -4.00 -8.45 4.58
N GLY A 461 -5.23 -8.15 4.17
CA GLY A 461 -5.80 -6.80 4.28
C GLY A 461 -6.57 -6.67 5.58
N THR A 462 -6.35 -5.60 6.33
CA THR A 462 -7.16 -5.25 7.51
C THR A 462 -8.59 -4.87 7.11
N PRO A 463 -9.54 -4.74 8.05
CA PRO A 463 -10.88 -4.22 7.77
C PRO A 463 -10.82 -2.92 6.95
N SER A 464 -9.92 -2.01 7.32
CA SER A 464 -9.64 -0.76 6.61
C SER A 464 -9.27 -1.01 5.14
N TYR A 465 -8.26 -1.83 4.81
CA TYR A 465 -7.95 -2.19 3.41
C TYR A 465 -9.19 -2.62 2.59
N TRP A 466 -10.13 -3.36 3.20
CA TRP A 466 -11.36 -3.78 2.53
C TRP A 466 -12.37 -2.65 2.31
N ILE A 467 -12.34 -1.61 3.15
CA ILE A 467 -13.05 -0.35 2.89
C ILE A 467 -12.46 0.34 1.65
N GLN A 468 -11.12 0.45 1.46
CA GLN A 468 -10.59 0.99 0.18
C GLN A 468 -10.96 0.15 -1.01
N HIS A 469 -10.82 -1.17 -0.90
CA HIS A 469 -11.16 -2.05 -2.01
C HIS A 469 -12.61 -1.81 -2.47
N LEU A 470 -13.53 -1.50 -1.55
CA LEU A 470 -14.91 -1.12 -1.87
C LEU A 470 -15.04 0.30 -2.44
N PHE A 471 -14.33 1.29 -1.88
CA PHE A 471 -14.36 2.68 -2.34
C PHE A 471 -13.55 2.96 -3.62
N SER A 472 -12.69 2.05 -4.07
CA SER A 472 -11.96 2.09 -5.37
C SER A 472 -12.86 2.24 -6.61
N THR A 473 -14.16 2.03 -6.46
CA THR A 473 -15.20 2.23 -7.49
C THR A 473 -15.70 3.67 -7.59
N SER A 474 -15.38 4.50 -6.61
CA SER A 474 -15.80 5.92 -6.53
C SER A 474 -14.85 6.81 -7.35
N SER A 475 -13.60 6.36 -7.50
CA SER A 475 -12.64 6.80 -8.52
C SER A 475 -13.26 6.88 -9.92
N GLY A 476 -13.50 8.10 -10.40
CA GLY A 476 -14.11 8.32 -11.72
C GLY A 476 -15.61 8.05 -11.81
N ALA A 477 -16.29 7.84 -10.67
CA ALA A 477 -17.75 7.80 -10.59
C ALA A 477 -18.36 9.22 -10.56
N THR A 478 -19.68 9.28 -10.71
CA THR A 478 -20.49 10.49 -10.51
C THR A 478 -21.22 10.39 -9.18
N LEU A 479 -20.83 11.19 -8.17
CA LEU A 479 -21.65 11.45 -6.98
C LEU A 479 -23.02 11.95 -7.40
N LEU A 480 -24.10 11.44 -6.82
CA LEU A 480 -25.46 11.92 -7.07
C LEU A 480 -25.95 12.86 -5.97
N ASP A 481 -26.66 13.92 -6.39
CA ASP A 481 -27.49 14.73 -5.51
C ASP A 481 -28.42 13.84 -4.67
N SER A 482 -28.15 13.81 -3.35
CA SER A 482 -28.85 12.93 -2.42
C SER A 482 -28.97 13.55 -1.03
N THR A 483 -30.16 13.44 -0.44
CA THR A 483 -30.53 14.04 0.86
C THR A 483 -30.83 12.95 1.87
N LEU A 484 -30.12 12.93 2.99
CA LEU A 484 -30.32 11.97 4.08
C LEU A 484 -31.18 12.61 5.17
N GLU A 485 -32.45 12.22 5.25
CA GLU A 485 -33.30 12.50 6.41
C GLU A 485 -32.99 11.45 7.48
N SER A 486 -32.57 11.84 8.68
CA SER A 486 -32.19 10.91 9.75
C SER A 486 -32.73 11.33 11.11
N THR A 487 -33.19 10.37 11.91
CA THR A 487 -33.45 10.54 13.35
C THR A 487 -32.26 10.05 14.20
N SER A 488 -31.05 10.03 13.62
CA SER A 488 -29.85 9.43 14.17
C SER A 488 -28.61 10.10 13.60
N ASP A 489 -27.72 10.54 14.48
CA ASP A 489 -26.46 11.18 14.11
C ASP A 489 -25.37 10.16 13.73
N TYR A 490 -25.63 8.86 13.95
CA TYR A 490 -24.68 7.76 13.69
C TYR A 490 -24.78 7.16 12.28
N ILE A 491 -25.55 7.80 11.38
CA ILE A 491 -25.84 7.29 10.03
C ILE A 491 -25.30 8.24 8.98
N VAL A 492 -24.38 7.75 8.15
CA VAL A 492 -23.76 8.53 7.07
C VAL A 492 -23.93 7.77 5.76
N ALA A 493 -24.46 8.43 4.73
CA ALA A 493 -24.81 7.80 3.45
C ALA A 493 -24.53 8.68 2.24
N SER A 494 -24.27 8.05 1.10
CA SER A 494 -24.09 8.65 -0.24
C SER A 494 -24.56 7.70 -1.34
N ALA A 495 -24.73 8.27 -2.54
CA ALA A 495 -25.03 7.54 -3.76
C ALA A 495 -24.08 7.98 -4.88
N ILE A 496 -23.58 7.04 -5.67
CA ILE A 496 -22.76 7.29 -6.85
C ILE A 496 -23.26 6.47 -8.05
N GLU A 497 -23.09 6.98 -9.26
CA GLU A 497 -23.15 6.19 -10.49
C GLU A 497 -21.73 5.85 -10.97
N TYR A 498 -21.45 4.56 -11.13
CA TYR A 498 -20.15 4.08 -11.61
C TYR A 498 -20.33 3.10 -12.76
N ARG A 499 -19.32 3.03 -13.65
CA ARG A 499 -19.26 2.00 -14.69
C ARG A 499 -18.54 0.78 -14.13
N ASN A 500 -19.23 -0.36 -14.04
CA ASN A 500 -18.63 -1.63 -13.66
C ASN A 500 -17.55 -2.00 -14.71
N PRO A 501 -16.26 -2.13 -14.35
CA PRO A 501 -15.19 -2.34 -15.34
C PRO A 501 -15.32 -3.67 -16.10
N SER A 502 -15.80 -4.72 -15.43
CA SER A 502 -15.93 -6.07 -15.99
C SER A 502 -17.12 -6.19 -16.94
N GLU A 503 -18.25 -5.60 -16.57
CA GLU A 503 -19.49 -5.69 -17.37
C GLU A 503 -19.70 -4.51 -18.33
N LYS A 504 -18.93 -3.42 -18.18
CA LYS A 504 -19.02 -2.14 -18.90
C LYS A 504 -20.38 -1.40 -18.77
N LYS A 505 -21.31 -1.92 -17.96
CA LYS A 505 -22.61 -1.32 -17.61
C LYS A 505 -22.48 -0.24 -16.53
N MET A 506 -23.45 0.67 -16.47
CA MET A 506 -23.62 1.59 -15.34
C MET A 506 -24.34 0.89 -14.18
N TYR A 507 -23.99 1.27 -12.96
CA TYR A 507 -24.63 0.85 -11.71
C TYR A 507 -24.75 2.05 -10.77
N LEU A 508 -25.88 2.14 -10.08
CA LEU A 508 -26.07 3.01 -8.92
C LEU A 508 -25.56 2.27 -7.69
N ARG A 509 -24.51 2.80 -7.05
CA ARG A 509 -23.96 2.30 -5.78
C ARG A 509 -24.37 3.23 -4.64
N ILE A 510 -25.18 2.70 -3.71
CA ILE A 510 -25.56 3.38 -2.47
C ILE A 510 -24.66 2.86 -1.36
N LYS A 511 -23.93 3.74 -0.65
CA LYS A 511 -23.08 3.39 0.49
C LYS A 511 -23.66 3.99 1.77
N VAL A 512 -23.72 3.19 2.83
CA VAL A 512 -24.33 3.57 4.10
C VAL A 512 -23.53 2.99 5.26
N VAL A 513 -23.05 3.86 6.14
CA VAL A 513 -22.49 3.51 7.45
C VAL A 513 -23.60 3.54 8.50
N ASN A 514 -23.62 2.52 9.36
CA ASN A 514 -24.21 2.58 10.69
C ASN A 514 -23.09 2.50 11.73
N PHE A 515 -22.88 3.56 12.49
CA PHE A 515 -21.89 3.64 13.58
C PHE A 515 -22.53 3.48 14.97
N ASP A 516 -23.82 3.15 15.05
CA ASP A 516 -24.50 2.81 16.30
C ASP A 516 -24.25 1.31 16.66
N SER A 517 -24.37 1.04 17.95
CA SER A 517 -24.48 -0.28 18.58
C SER A 517 -25.80 -1.02 18.29
N ASP A 518 -26.85 -0.31 17.90
CA ASP A 518 -28.15 -0.90 17.54
C ASP A 518 -28.28 -1.18 16.02
N PRO A 519 -29.04 -2.22 15.60
CA PRO A 519 -29.34 -2.46 14.19
C PRO A 519 -30.31 -1.41 13.64
N HIS A 520 -29.86 -0.55 12.73
CA HIS A 520 -30.64 0.60 12.26
C HIS A 520 -31.59 0.29 11.10
N ARG A 521 -32.75 0.98 11.06
CA ARG A 521 -33.73 0.87 9.97
C ARG A 521 -33.51 1.97 8.93
N PHE A 522 -32.87 1.61 7.83
CA PHE A 522 -32.57 2.51 6.73
C PHE A 522 -33.49 2.28 5.53
N ARG A 523 -33.99 3.35 4.91
CA ARG A 523 -34.70 3.34 3.64
C ARG A 523 -33.91 4.15 2.60
N PHE A 524 -33.96 3.74 1.35
CA PHE A 524 -33.63 4.63 0.24
C PHE A 524 -34.84 4.78 -0.70
N SER A 525 -34.90 5.91 -1.41
CA SER A 525 -35.84 6.13 -2.51
C SER A 525 -35.15 6.87 -3.64
N ILE A 526 -35.35 6.40 -4.87
CA ILE A 526 -34.69 6.86 -6.09
C ILE A 526 -35.74 7.56 -6.98
N SER A 527 -35.40 8.75 -7.45
CA SER A 527 -36.25 9.63 -8.24
C SER A 527 -35.47 10.20 -9.43
N GLY A 528 -36.16 10.48 -10.54
CA GLY A 528 -35.53 10.84 -11.82
C GLY A 528 -36.17 10.07 -12.97
N VAL A 529 -35.80 10.39 -14.21
CA VAL A 529 -36.38 9.75 -15.41
C VAL A 529 -35.96 8.27 -15.52
N ASP A 530 -34.71 7.97 -15.12
CA ASP A 530 -34.10 6.64 -15.23
C ASP A 530 -34.14 5.82 -13.93
N SER A 531 -35.11 6.11 -13.04
CA SER A 531 -35.26 5.44 -11.73
C SER A 531 -35.67 3.94 -11.78
N LYS A 532 -35.51 3.27 -12.93
CA LYS A 532 -35.99 1.90 -13.20
C LYS A 532 -35.00 0.82 -12.77
N VAL A 533 -34.71 0.78 -11.46
CA VAL A 533 -33.92 -0.30 -10.83
C VAL A 533 -34.41 -1.67 -11.30
N LYS A 534 -33.52 -2.43 -11.95
CA LYS A 534 -33.81 -3.78 -12.44
C LYS A 534 -33.58 -4.78 -11.31
N ALA A 535 -34.59 -5.61 -11.02
CA ALA A 535 -34.57 -6.57 -9.93
C ALA A 535 -33.56 -7.74 -10.08
N TYR A 536 -32.87 -7.84 -11.23
CA TYR A 536 -31.84 -8.84 -11.51
C TYR A 536 -30.47 -8.17 -11.67
N GLY A 537 -29.44 -8.78 -11.08
CA GLY A 537 -28.07 -8.27 -11.08
C GLY A 537 -27.75 -7.30 -9.93
N ALA A 538 -28.73 -6.95 -9.10
CA ALA A 538 -28.52 -6.14 -7.90
C ALA A 538 -27.84 -6.93 -6.77
N THR A 539 -26.87 -6.31 -6.09
CA THR A 539 -26.11 -6.95 -5.01
C THR A 539 -26.09 -6.11 -3.73
N ARG A 540 -25.89 -6.77 -2.59
CA ARG A 540 -25.58 -6.16 -1.30
C ARG A 540 -24.25 -6.69 -0.81
N THR A 541 -23.34 -5.77 -0.53
CA THR A 541 -22.05 -6.03 0.13
C THR A 541 -22.09 -5.44 1.54
N VAL A 542 -21.66 -6.19 2.56
CA VAL A 542 -21.61 -5.71 3.96
C VAL A 542 -20.26 -5.98 4.57
N ILE A 543 -19.68 -5.00 5.27
CA ILE A 543 -18.53 -5.17 6.16
C ILE A 543 -19.05 -4.91 7.58
N THR A 544 -18.97 -5.92 8.45
CA THR A 544 -19.56 -5.97 9.79
C THR A 544 -18.94 -7.14 10.55
N GLY A 545 -19.04 -7.16 11.88
CA GLY A 545 -18.59 -8.27 12.72
C GLY A 545 -19.43 -8.41 14.00
N PRO A 546 -19.21 -9.47 14.80
CA PRO A 546 -19.92 -9.70 16.07
C PRO A 546 -19.45 -8.78 17.21
N ASN A 547 -18.29 -8.14 17.07
CA ASN A 547 -17.70 -7.20 18.02
C ASN A 547 -16.94 -6.11 17.23
N VAL A 548 -16.91 -4.89 17.76
CA VAL A 548 -16.23 -3.75 17.12
C VAL A 548 -14.70 -3.87 17.15
N LYS A 549 -14.16 -4.67 18.08
CA LYS A 549 -12.72 -4.94 18.23
C LYS A 549 -12.21 -6.13 17.40
N GLU A 550 -12.99 -6.61 16.44
CA GLU A 550 -12.58 -7.71 15.56
C GLU A 550 -11.57 -7.21 14.52
N GLU A 551 -10.49 -7.99 14.34
CA GLU A 551 -9.36 -7.71 13.45
C GLU A 551 -9.16 -8.89 12.48
N ASN A 552 -8.45 -8.67 11.37
CA ASN A 552 -7.90 -9.76 10.57
C ASN A 552 -6.54 -10.18 11.14
N SER A 553 -6.15 -11.44 10.95
CA SER A 553 -4.89 -12.01 11.46
C SER A 553 -4.32 -13.05 10.49
N PHE A 554 -3.07 -13.51 10.65
CA PHE A 554 -2.55 -14.60 9.80
C PHE A 554 -3.32 -15.93 9.98
N SER A 555 -3.82 -16.20 11.18
CA SER A 555 -4.69 -17.35 11.47
C SER A 555 -6.10 -17.20 10.89
N GLU A 556 -6.60 -15.98 10.78
CA GLU A 556 -7.93 -15.66 10.24
C GLU A 556 -7.86 -14.41 9.33
N PRO A 557 -7.26 -14.52 8.13
CA PRO A 557 -6.94 -13.37 7.28
C PRO A 557 -8.17 -12.76 6.59
N ASN A 558 -9.32 -13.44 6.74
CA ASN A 558 -10.60 -13.05 6.16
C ASN A 558 -11.73 -12.97 7.21
N ARG A 559 -11.40 -12.68 8.48
CA ARG A 559 -12.37 -12.62 9.61
C ARG A 559 -13.39 -11.49 9.44
N ILE A 560 -12.93 -10.33 8.99
CA ILE A 560 -13.71 -9.14 8.66
C ILE A 560 -13.37 -8.71 7.23
N VAL A 561 -14.26 -9.06 6.30
CA VAL A 561 -14.12 -8.87 4.85
C VAL A 561 -15.48 -8.51 4.21
N PRO A 562 -15.52 -8.06 2.94
CA PRO A 562 -16.77 -7.74 2.26
C PRO A 562 -17.63 -9.00 2.04
N GLN A 563 -18.75 -9.09 2.75
CA GLN A 563 -19.73 -10.17 2.61
C GLN A 563 -20.69 -9.85 1.46
N HIS A 564 -20.51 -10.51 0.32
CA HIS A 564 -21.31 -10.30 -0.88
C HIS A 564 -22.58 -11.18 -0.90
N SER A 565 -23.71 -10.60 -1.33
CA SER A 565 -25.01 -11.28 -1.40
C SER A 565 -25.89 -10.70 -2.52
N SER A 566 -26.89 -11.45 -2.99
CA SER A 566 -27.87 -10.95 -3.97
C SER A 566 -28.96 -10.11 -3.30
N LEU A 567 -29.21 -8.90 -3.80
CA LEU A 567 -30.28 -8.05 -3.30
C LEU A 567 -31.61 -8.45 -3.95
N LYS A 568 -32.28 -9.45 -3.36
CA LYS A 568 -33.58 -9.94 -3.83
C LYS A 568 -34.63 -8.82 -3.79
N ASN A 569 -35.48 -8.78 -4.83
CA ASN A 569 -36.55 -7.80 -5.00
C ASN A 569 -36.07 -6.33 -5.03
N ALA A 570 -34.88 -6.08 -5.59
CA ALA A 570 -34.36 -4.72 -5.77
C ALA A 570 -35.35 -3.82 -6.53
N SER A 571 -35.60 -2.63 -6.00
CA SER A 571 -36.57 -1.65 -6.51
C SER A 571 -36.03 -0.22 -6.30
N SER A 572 -36.79 0.78 -6.78
CA SER A 572 -36.50 2.20 -6.56
C SER A 572 -36.83 2.70 -5.14
N ASP A 573 -37.45 1.89 -4.28
CA ASP A 573 -37.84 2.25 -2.91
C ASP A 573 -37.81 0.99 -2.02
N MET A 574 -36.81 0.91 -1.14
CA MET A 574 -36.61 -0.24 -0.25
C MET A 574 -36.25 0.21 1.16
N THR A 575 -36.70 -0.57 2.15
CA THR A 575 -36.21 -0.51 3.53
C THR A 575 -35.38 -1.75 3.84
N LEU A 576 -34.23 -1.56 4.48
CA LEU A 576 -33.32 -2.61 4.92
C LEU A 576 -32.87 -2.37 6.38
N MET A 577 -32.49 -3.45 7.05
CA MET A 577 -31.78 -3.36 8.33
C MET A 577 -30.27 -3.31 8.07
N LEU A 578 -29.63 -2.29 8.65
CA LEU A 578 -28.18 -2.21 8.77
C LEU A 578 -27.77 -2.92 10.06
N PRO A 579 -26.74 -3.79 10.06
CA PRO A 579 -26.13 -4.26 11.30
C PRO A 579 -25.54 -3.09 12.12
N PRO A 580 -25.36 -3.26 13.44
CA PRO A 580 -24.47 -2.41 14.24
C PRO A 580 -23.08 -2.30 13.63
N TYR A 581 -22.40 -1.16 13.80
CA TYR A 581 -21.02 -0.92 13.37
C TYR A 581 -20.69 -1.56 12.01
N SER A 582 -21.35 -1.09 10.96
CA SER A 582 -21.24 -1.68 9.63
C SER A 582 -21.22 -0.66 8.48
N LEU A 583 -20.53 -1.04 7.41
CA LEU A 583 -20.70 -0.44 6.08
C LEU A 583 -21.52 -1.38 5.21
N THR A 584 -22.67 -0.92 4.72
CA THR A 584 -23.45 -1.58 3.67
C THR A 584 -23.30 -0.82 2.35
N SER A 585 -22.94 -1.53 1.28
CA SER A 585 -22.99 -1.04 -0.10
C SER A 585 -24.03 -1.82 -0.90
N LEU A 586 -24.91 -1.12 -1.62
CA LEU A 586 -25.93 -1.70 -2.49
C LEU A 586 -25.61 -1.32 -3.93
N ASP A 587 -25.38 -2.31 -4.79
CA ASP A 587 -25.20 -2.12 -6.22
C ASP A 587 -26.52 -2.40 -6.93
N LEU A 588 -27.11 -1.37 -7.53
CA LEU A 588 -28.38 -1.41 -8.23
C LEU A 588 -28.13 -1.21 -9.73
N PHE A 589 -28.61 -2.15 -10.55
CA PHE A 589 -28.56 -1.98 -12.01
C PHE A 589 -29.76 -1.13 -12.44
N ILE A 590 -29.49 0.13 -12.81
CA ILE A 590 -30.44 1.07 -13.41
C ILE A 590 -30.50 0.93 -14.93
#